data_AF-A0A024W0H7-F1
#
_entry.id   AF-A0A024W0H7-F1
#
_cell.length_a   1.000
_cell.length_b   1.000
_cell.length_c   1.000
_cell.angle_alpha   90.00
_cell.angle_beta   90.00
_cell.angle_gamma   90.00
#
_symmetry.space_group_name_H-M   'P 1'
#
loop_
_entity.id
_entity.type
_entity.pdbx_description
1 polymer ?
#
loop_
_entity_poly.entity_id
_entity_poly.type
_entity_poly.pdbx_seq_one_letter_code
_entity_poly.pdbx_strand_id
1 'polypeptide(L)'
;MSLFNLITLYCVMQKYAKTPKISILTKILNYLILIYYVIIMFLHFFSTSEVRTILRFLNKNIEFHAVEKSYMENCNNLANISDKIDWFVCAHLWGWFAKGMIIRNFFLLNINSVIFELIELRFQHILPNFYECWWDHIFLDVLSCNLIGIVASILFMKYFNIELYDWKIPDKIKPNKKNIIFPTIDKLCRKVFTNSSTLLLLIFLSFITNIIDLNVFFLKAEIQLHHVNLIVIARTFAIGFISGKT
;
A
#
# COMPACT_ATOMS: atom_id res chain seq x y z
N MET A 1 6.63 26.50 -11.10
CA MET A 1 6.17 25.15 -10.72
C MET A 1 4.78 25.14 -10.07
N SER A 2 4.44 26.04 -9.13
CA SER A 2 3.10 26.06 -8.51
C SER A 2 1.95 26.35 -9.48
N LEU A 3 2.12 27.29 -10.42
CA LEU A 3 1.09 27.66 -11.40
C LEU A 3 0.71 26.49 -12.32
N PHE A 4 1.72 25.75 -12.80
CA PHE A 4 1.51 24.57 -13.64
C PHE A 4 0.70 23.51 -12.89
N ASN A 5 1.07 23.21 -11.64
CA ASN A 5 0.34 22.28 -10.79
C ASN A 5 -1.11 22.71 -10.55
N LEU A 6 -1.35 24.01 -10.36
CA LEU A 6 -2.70 24.55 -10.14
C LEU A 6 -3.58 24.44 -11.41
N ILE A 7 -3.00 24.70 -12.58
CA ILE A 7 -3.69 24.55 -13.88
C ILE A 7 -3.98 23.08 -14.16
N THR A 8 -3.03 22.18 -13.93
CA THR A 8 -3.24 20.73 -14.07
C THR A 8 -4.35 20.25 -13.15
N LEU A 9 -4.34 20.69 -11.89
CA LEU A 9 -5.37 20.39 -10.89
C LEU A 9 -6.76 20.84 -11.38
N TYR A 10 -6.87 22.08 -11.86
CA TYR A 10 -8.10 22.64 -12.40
C TYR A 10 -8.62 21.84 -13.60
N CYS A 11 -7.74 21.46 -14.53
CA CYS A 11 -8.10 20.65 -15.69
C CYS A 11 -8.61 19.25 -15.28
N VAL A 12 -7.97 18.62 -14.28
CA VAL A 12 -8.41 17.33 -13.73
C VAL A 12 -9.78 17.46 -13.05
N MET A 13 -9.99 18.52 -12.25
CA MET A 13 -11.28 18.80 -11.60
C MET A 13 -12.41 18.97 -12.61
N GLN A 14 -12.20 19.76 -13.67
CA GLN A 14 -13.21 19.95 -14.71
C GLN A 14 -13.57 18.64 -15.41
N LYS A 15 -12.57 17.83 -15.72
CA LYS A 15 -12.78 16.54 -16.38
C LYS A 15 -13.59 15.59 -15.50
N TYR A 16 -13.28 15.55 -14.19
CA TYR A 16 -14.01 14.71 -13.24
C TYR A 16 -15.45 15.21 -13.01
N ALA A 17 -15.65 16.52 -12.90
CA ALA A 17 -16.97 17.14 -12.72
C ALA A 17 -17.94 16.79 -13.87
N LYS A 18 -17.43 16.84 -15.11
CA LYS A 18 -18.20 16.60 -16.33
C LYS A 18 -18.44 15.11 -16.63
N THR A 19 -17.84 14.19 -15.87
CA THR A 19 -18.03 12.74 -16.11
C THR A 19 -19.35 12.28 -15.47
N PRO A 20 -20.37 11.89 -16.28
CA PRO A 20 -21.74 11.68 -15.78
C PRO A 20 -21.94 10.34 -15.07
N LYS A 21 -21.08 9.34 -15.30
CA LYS A 21 -21.25 7.96 -14.80
C LYS A 21 -20.79 7.73 -13.34
N ILE A 22 -20.30 8.77 -12.65
CA ILE A 22 -19.70 8.62 -11.32
C ILE A 22 -20.73 8.97 -10.24
N SER A 23 -20.92 8.07 -9.26
CA SER A 23 -21.83 8.31 -8.13
C SER A 23 -21.45 9.55 -7.33
N ILE A 24 -22.45 10.25 -6.76
CA ILE A 24 -22.25 11.51 -6.01
C ILE A 24 -21.22 11.32 -4.88
N LEU A 25 -21.31 10.22 -4.13
CA LEU A 25 -20.35 9.87 -3.08
C LEU A 25 -18.91 9.80 -3.61
N THR A 26 -18.71 9.20 -4.77
CA THR A 26 -17.37 9.07 -5.39
C THR A 26 -16.86 10.43 -5.86
N LYS A 27 -17.74 11.33 -6.34
CA LYS A 27 -17.35 12.71 -6.66
C LYS A 27 -16.89 13.45 -5.40
N ILE A 28 -17.67 13.42 -4.32
CA ILE A 28 -17.33 14.07 -3.04
C ILE A 28 -15.98 13.58 -2.52
N LEU A 29 -15.76 12.26 -2.50
CA LEU A 29 -14.52 11.66 -2.04
C LEU A 29 -13.30 12.10 -2.86
N ASN A 30 -13.41 12.13 -4.19
CA ASN A 30 -12.33 12.60 -5.06
C ASN A 30 -12.04 14.10 -4.84
N TYR A 31 -13.06 14.93 -4.63
CA TYR A 31 -12.85 16.35 -4.28
C TYR A 31 -12.14 16.51 -2.93
N LEU A 32 -12.53 15.74 -1.91
CA LEU A 32 -11.86 15.77 -0.60
C LEU A 32 -10.38 15.36 -0.71
N ILE A 33 -10.09 14.31 -1.49
CA ILE A 33 -8.71 13.90 -1.77
C ILE A 33 -7.92 15.00 -2.48
N LEU A 34 -8.55 15.67 -3.45
CA LEU A 34 -7.88 16.74 -4.18
C LEU A 34 -7.53 17.92 -3.28
N ILE A 35 -8.47 18.32 -2.42
CA ILE A 35 -8.24 19.34 -1.39
C ILE A 35 -7.11 18.89 -0.45
N TYR A 36 -7.14 17.63 -0.02
CA TYR A 36 -6.07 17.04 0.78
C TYR A 36 -4.70 17.14 0.10
N TYR A 37 -4.60 16.83 -1.20
CA TYR A 37 -3.35 16.98 -1.95
C TYR A 37 -2.85 18.42 -1.99
N VAL A 38 -3.74 19.40 -2.18
CA VAL A 38 -3.37 20.82 -2.16
C VAL A 38 -2.85 21.22 -0.77
N ILE A 39 -3.52 20.76 0.30
CA ILE A 39 -3.08 21.02 1.67
C ILE A 39 -1.69 20.42 1.92
N ILE A 40 -1.45 19.17 1.53
CA ILE A 40 -0.14 18.54 1.72
C ILE A 40 0.95 19.25 0.92
N MET A 41 0.67 19.63 -0.34
CA MET A 41 1.60 20.42 -1.15
C MET A 41 1.91 21.78 -0.53
N PHE A 42 0.93 22.42 0.11
CA PHE A 42 1.11 23.67 0.83
C PHE A 42 1.92 23.46 2.12
N LEU A 43 1.62 22.41 2.90
CA LEU A 43 2.36 22.06 4.11
C LEU A 43 3.84 21.75 3.85
N HIS A 44 4.18 21.31 2.63
CA HIS A 44 5.57 21.05 2.22
C HIS A 44 6.46 22.31 2.19
N PHE A 45 5.88 23.51 2.18
CA PHE A 45 6.63 24.76 2.30
C PHE A 45 7.03 25.10 3.74
N PHE A 46 6.47 24.39 4.73
CA PHE A 46 6.71 24.61 6.16
C PHE A 46 7.65 23.55 6.71
N SER A 47 8.40 23.92 7.75
CA SER A 47 9.20 22.99 8.53
C SER A 47 8.31 22.03 9.35
N THR A 48 8.86 20.89 9.77
CA THR A 48 8.12 19.91 10.57
C THR A 48 7.62 20.47 11.91
N SER A 49 8.32 21.44 12.51
CA SER A 49 7.87 22.11 13.74
C SER A 49 6.66 23.01 13.49
N GLU A 50 6.64 23.74 12.38
CA GLU A 50 5.52 24.59 11.96
C GLU A 50 4.30 23.73 11.62
N VAL A 51 4.48 22.65 10.86
CA VAL A 51 3.39 21.70 10.54
C VAL A 51 2.81 21.11 11.82
N ARG A 52 3.64 20.70 12.79
CA ARG A 52 3.15 20.21 14.09
C ARG A 52 2.38 21.28 14.87
N THR A 53 2.79 22.54 14.76
CA THR A 53 2.07 23.67 15.38
C THR A 53 0.70 23.88 14.73
N ILE A 54 0.62 23.81 13.40
CA ILE A 54 -0.64 23.85 12.65
C ILE A 54 -1.55 22.69 13.06
N LEU A 55 -1.02 21.48 13.18
CA LEU A 55 -1.78 20.30 13.61
C LEU A 55 -2.30 20.45 15.04
N ARG A 56 -1.50 20.98 15.98
CA ARG A 56 -1.96 21.29 17.35
C ARG A 56 -3.06 22.33 17.39
N PHE A 57 -3.04 23.31 16.48
CA PHE A 57 -4.12 24.29 16.36
C PHE A 57 -5.43 23.63 15.93
N LEU A 58 -5.37 22.70 14.96
CA LEU A 58 -6.55 21.97 14.47
C LEU A 58 -7.07 20.95 15.48
N ASN A 59 -6.20 20.28 16.21
CA ASN A 59 -6.57 19.33 17.25
C ASN A 59 -5.61 19.43 18.44
N LYS A 60 -6.13 20.01 19.52
CA LYS A 60 -5.37 20.28 20.75
C LYS A 60 -4.91 19.03 21.48
N ASN A 61 -5.54 17.87 21.23
CA ASN A 61 -5.24 16.60 21.89
C ASN A 61 -4.26 15.73 21.07
N ILE A 62 -3.60 16.27 20.05
CA ILE A 62 -2.60 15.49 19.30
C ILE A 62 -1.33 15.33 20.13
N GLU A 63 -1.01 14.07 20.41
CA GLU A 63 0.27 13.67 20.96
C GLU A 63 1.28 13.36 19.84
N PHE A 64 2.51 13.81 20.04
CA PHE A 64 3.64 13.54 19.15
C PHE A 64 4.64 12.67 19.88
N HIS A 65 4.98 11.52 19.31
CA HIS A 65 5.90 10.56 19.92
C HIS A 65 7.17 10.50 19.09
N ALA A 66 8.29 10.91 19.68
CA ALA A 66 9.57 10.99 18.98
C ALA A 66 10.25 9.62 18.80
N VAL A 67 9.91 8.62 19.61
CA VAL A 67 10.55 7.30 19.60
C VAL A 67 9.55 6.25 19.18
N GLU A 68 9.82 5.65 18.03
CA GLU A 68 9.13 4.47 17.53
C GLU A 68 9.73 3.21 18.17
N LYS A 69 8.89 2.20 18.45
CA LYS A 69 9.33 0.95 19.08
C LYS A 69 10.11 0.12 18.05
N SER A 70 11.30 -0.33 18.43
CA SER A 70 12.06 -1.34 17.68
C SER A 70 11.68 -2.75 18.13
N TYR A 71 11.59 -3.69 17.21
CA TYR A 71 11.18 -5.06 17.46
C TYR A 71 12.34 -6.06 17.50
N MET A 72 13.56 -5.62 17.21
CA MET A 72 14.78 -6.43 17.27
C MET A 72 15.28 -6.63 18.71
N GLU A 73 14.51 -7.33 19.53
CA GLU A 73 14.96 -7.79 20.86
C GLU A 73 14.76 -9.30 20.95
N ASN A 74 15.81 -10.02 21.38
CA ASN A 74 15.81 -11.46 21.63
C ASN A 74 15.38 -12.38 20.46
N CYS A 75 15.82 -12.06 19.24
CA CYS A 75 15.47 -12.80 18.02
C CYS A 75 15.85 -14.30 17.99
N ASN A 76 16.67 -14.78 18.94
CA ASN A 76 17.11 -16.18 19.01
C ASN A 76 16.25 -17.05 19.95
N ASN A 77 15.34 -16.45 20.73
CA ASN A 77 14.51 -17.18 21.67
C ASN A 77 13.03 -17.09 21.27
N LEU A 78 12.45 -18.21 20.83
CA LEU A 78 11.04 -18.30 20.44
C LEU A 78 10.07 -18.16 21.63
N ALA A 79 10.55 -18.20 22.88
CA ALA A 79 9.71 -18.09 24.08
C ALA A 79 8.96 -16.75 24.19
N ASN A 80 9.43 -15.70 23.51
CA ASN A 80 8.83 -14.36 23.55
C ASN A 80 8.00 -14.02 22.29
N ILE A 81 7.63 -15.01 21.47
CA ILE A 81 6.77 -14.77 20.28
C ILE A 81 5.46 -14.09 20.69
N SER A 82 4.87 -14.43 21.84
CA SER A 82 3.64 -13.80 22.32
C SER A 82 3.77 -12.29 22.53
N ASP A 83 4.96 -11.81 22.91
CA ASP A 83 5.22 -10.39 23.12
C ASP A 83 5.45 -9.64 21.80
N LYS A 84 5.69 -10.38 20.71
CA LYS A 84 5.82 -9.88 19.34
C LYS A 84 4.50 -9.90 18.58
N ILE A 85 3.53 -10.72 18.99
CA ILE A 85 2.16 -10.69 18.46
C ILE A 85 1.46 -9.45 19.02
N ASP A 86 1.59 -8.35 18.29
CA ASP A 86 1.04 -7.06 18.68
C ASP A 86 0.07 -6.50 17.63
N TRP A 87 -0.16 -5.20 17.71
CA TRP A 87 -1.00 -4.49 16.73
C TRP A 87 -0.51 -4.63 15.29
N PHE A 88 0.79 -4.81 15.05
CA PHE A 88 1.36 -4.93 13.71
C PHE A 88 0.97 -6.23 13.02
N VAL A 89 0.85 -7.35 13.75
CA VAL A 89 0.31 -8.62 13.21
C VAL A 89 -1.11 -8.42 12.68
N CYS A 90 -1.96 -7.75 13.47
CA CYS A 90 -3.31 -7.39 13.04
C CYS A 90 -3.30 -6.43 11.85
N ALA A 91 -2.40 -5.43 11.86
CA ALA A 91 -2.27 -4.46 10.78
C ALA A 91 -1.81 -5.12 9.47
N HIS A 92 -0.87 -6.06 9.52
CA HIS A 92 -0.44 -6.85 8.37
C HIS A 92 -1.59 -7.69 7.82
N LEU A 93 -2.25 -8.49 8.66
CA LEU A 93 -3.36 -9.36 8.23
C LEU A 93 -4.49 -8.54 7.58
N TRP A 94 -4.99 -7.51 8.26
CA TRP A 94 -6.08 -6.68 7.75
C TRP A 94 -5.65 -5.79 6.60
N GLY A 95 -4.40 -5.31 6.60
CA GLY A 95 -3.83 -4.52 5.52
C GLY A 95 -3.75 -5.33 4.23
N TRP A 96 -3.24 -6.56 4.28
CA TRP A 96 -3.18 -7.45 3.12
C TRP A 96 -4.55 -7.95 2.68
N PHE A 97 -5.48 -8.14 3.61
CA PHE A 97 -6.87 -8.40 3.25
C PHE A 97 -7.48 -7.23 2.47
N ALA A 98 -7.31 -6.00 2.95
CA ALA A 98 -7.82 -4.80 2.29
C ALA A 98 -7.17 -4.57 0.92
N LYS A 99 -5.84 -4.71 0.82
CA LYS A 99 -5.11 -4.70 -0.46
C LYS A 99 -5.63 -5.78 -1.41
N GLY A 100 -5.97 -6.94 -0.87
CA GLY A 100 -6.59 -8.04 -1.60
C GLY A 100 -7.89 -7.66 -2.29
N MET A 101 -8.77 -6.96 -1.58
CA MET A 101 -10.04 -6.44 -2.12
C MET A 101 -9.85 -5.36 -3.20
N ILE A 102 -8.72 -4.65 -3.17
CA ILE A 102 -8.36 -3.58 -4.12
C ILE A 102 -7.71 -4.15 -5.39
N ILE A 103 -6.62 -4.90 -5.24
CA ILE A 103 -5.79 -5.37 -6.37
C ILE A 103 -6.41 -6.60 -7.03
N ARG A 104 -7.16 -7.41 -6.28
CA ARG A 104 -7.91 -8.59 -6.73
C ARG A 104 -7.13 -9.58 -7.59
N ASN A 105 -5.83 -9.68 -7.36
CA ASN A 105 -4.95 -10.59 -8.09
C ASN A 105 -3.96 -11.24 -7.13
N PHE A 106 -4.15 -12.54 -6.90
CA PHE A 106 -3.36 -13.32 -5.94
C PHE A 106 -1.85 -13.22 -6.20
N PHE A 107 -1.44 -13.31 -7.47
CA PHE A 107 -0.02 -13.35 -7.80
C PHE A 107 0.66 -11.99 -7.61
N LEU A 108 0.02 -10.92 -8.08
CA LEU A 108 0.51 -9.55 -7.89
C LEU A 108 0.58 -9.18 -6.41
N LEU A 109 -0.38 -9.61 -5.60
CA LEU A 109 -0.38 -9.39 -4.15
C LEU A 109 0.80 -10.07 -3.45
N ASN A 110 1.09 -11.33 -3.77
CA ASN A 110 2.22 -12.05 -3.18
C ASN A 110 3.57 -11.45 -3.59
N ILE A 111 3.71 -11.00 -4.85
CA ILE A 111 4.89 -10.25 -5.28
C ILE A 111 5.05 -8.98 -4.43
N ASN A 112 3.97 -8.20 -4.31
CA ASN A 112 4.03 -6.97 -3.52
C ASN A 112 4.31 -7.25 -2.06
N SER A 113 3.84 -8.36 -1.50
CA SER A 113 4.17 -8.77 -0.13
C SER A 113 5.65 -8.96 0.04
N VAL A 114 6.30 -9.75 -0.82
CA VAL A 114 7.75 -9.95 -0.74
C VAL A 114 8.52 -8.64 -1.01
N ILE A 115 8.08 -7.81 -1.96
CA ILE A 115 8.74 -6.53 -2.25
C ILE A 115 8.65 -5.59 -1.05
N PHE A 116 7.51 -5.52 -0.36
CA PHE A 116 7.32 -4.62 0.76
C PHE A 116 8.23 -5.00 1.93
N GLU A 117 8.38 -6.29 2.21
CA GLU A 117 9.30 -6.80 3.25
C GLU A 117 10.76 -6.49 2.92
N LEU A 118 11.13 -6.58 1.64
CA LEU A 118 12.45 -6.13 1.20
C LEU A 118 12.61 -4.62 1.41
N ILE A 119 11.58 -3.82 1.18
CA ILE A 119 11.60 -2.37 1.44
C ILE A 119 11.78 -2.12 2.94
N GLU A 120 11.09 -2.85 3.82
CA GLU A 120 11.26 -2.74 5.27
C GLU A 120 12.70 -3.03 5.68
N LEU A 121 13.27 -4.16 5.23
CA LEU A 121 14.68 -4.49 5.43
C LEU A 121 15.64 -3.41 4.91
N ARG A 122 15.30 -2.72 3.81
CA ARG A 122 16.12 -1.63 3.28
C ARG A 122 16.00 -0.36 4.13
N PHE A 123 14.83 -0.03 4.64
CA PHE A 123 14.56 1.22 5.35
C PHE A 123 14.58 1.11 6.88
N GLN A 124 14.88 -0.07 7.45
CA GLN A 124 14.98 -0.31 8.89
C GLN A 124 15.95 0.63 9.64
N HIS A 125 16.96 1.17 8.95
CA HIS A 125 17.91 2.13 9.52
C HIS A 125 17.34 3.56 9.64
N ILE A 126 16.27 3.86 8.89
CA ILE A 126 15.56 5.14 8.91
C ILE A 126 14.30 5.04 9.77
N LEU A 127 13.60 3.90 9.71
CA LEU A 127 12.33 3.67 10.40
C LEU A 127 12.50 2.56 11.45
N PRO A 128 12.56 2.89 12.75
CA PRO A 128 12.76 1.91 13.82
C PRO A 128 11.67 0.83 13.89
N ASN A 129 10.44 1.12 13.45
CA ASN A 129 9.37 0.11 13.40
C ASN A 129 9.74 -1.07 12.49
N PHE A 130 10.48 -0.84 11.40
CA PHE A 130 10.88 -1.89 10.45
C PHE A 130 12.06 -2.72 10.94
N TYR A 131 12.57 -2.43 12.15
CA TYR A 131 13.69 -3.15 12.72
C TYR A 131 13.18 -4.35 13.51
N GLU A 132 12.95 -5.44 12.77
CA GLU A 132 12.37 -6.69 13.24
C GLU A 132 13.38 -7.85 13.15
N CYS A 133 12.98 -9.03 13.61
CA CYS A 133 13.83 -10.23 13.53
C CYS A 133 13.81 -10.80 12.11
N TRP A 134 14.91 -11.43 11.67
CA TRP A 134 14.98 -12.03 10.33
C TRP A 134 13.87 -13.07 10.07
N TRP A 135 13.48 -13.81 11.11
CA TRP A 135 12.45 -14.84 11.02
C TRP A 135 11.04 -14.23 11.01
N ASP A 136 10.89 -12.99 11.49
CA ASP A 136 9.63 -12.24 11.53
C ASP A 136 9.16 -11.97 10.10
N HIS A 137 10.02 -11.26 9.34
CA HIS A 137 9.84 -10.97 7.92
C HIS A 137 9.46 -12.20 7.08
N ILE A 138 10.07 -13.35 7.35
CA ILE A 138 9.82 -14.56 6.55
C ILE A 138 8.59 -15.31 7.05
N PHE A 139 8.60 -15.75 8.31
CA PHE A 139 7.61 -16.69 8.81
C PHE A 139 6.37 -16.00 9.33
N LEU A 140 6.50 -14.89 10.06
CA LEU A 140 5.35 -14.19 10.61
C LEU A 140 4.69 -13.32 9.54
N ASP A 141 5.47 -12.55 8.79
CA ASP A 141 4.89 -11.59 7.85
C ASP A 141 4.56 -12.23 6.51
N VAL A 142 5.56 -12.58 5.68
CA VAL A 142 5.32 -13.16 4.33
C VAL A 142 4.46 -14.41 4.39
N LEU A 143 4.88 -15.42 5.15
CA LEU A 143 4.26 -16.75 5.11
C LEU A 143 2.99 -16.86 5.96
N SER A 144 2.82 -16.02 6.98
CA SER A 144 1.64 -16.02 7.83
C SER A 144 0.75 -14.82 7.56
N CYS A 145 0.94 -13.68 8.22
CA CYS A 145 0.01 -12.56 8.21
C CYS A 145 -0.38 -12.10 6.80
N ASN A 146 0.63 -11.91 5.95
CA ASN A 146 0.45 -11.41 4.59
C ASN A 146 -0.27 -12.45 3.73
N LEU A 147 0.23 -13.70 3.71
CA LEU A 147 -0.37 -14.78 2.93
C LEU A 147 -1.80 -15.10 3.40
N ILE A 148 -2.04 -15.15 4.71
CA ILE A 148 -3.36 -15.39 5.29
C ILE A 148 -4.32 -14.27 4.90
N GLY A 149 -3.92 -13.01 5.03
CA GLY A 149 -4.72 -11.86 4.61
C GLY A 149 -5.07 -11.91 3.12
N ILE A 150 -4.09 -12.22 2.27
CA ILE A 150 -4.30 -12.38 0.83
C ILE A 150 -5.27 -13.54 0.55
N VAL A 151 -5.03 -14.73 1.09
CA VAL A 151 -5.89 -15.90 0.86
C VAL A 151 -7.31 -15.63 1.34
N ALA A 152 -7.47 -15.05 2.53
CA ALA A 152 -8.77 -14.67 3.08
C ALA A 152 -9.52 -13.71 2.14
N SER A 153 -8.83 -12.72 1.56
CA SER A 153 -9.47 -11.81 0.59
C SER A 153 -9.95 -12.53 -0.68
N ILE A 154 -9.16 -13.47 -1.21
CA ILE A 154 -9.55 -14.25 -2.41
C ILE A 154 -10.72 -15.17 -2.09
N LEU A 155 -10.71 -15.83 -0.93
CA LEU A 155 -11.82 -16.69 -0.49
C LEU A 155 -13.09 -15.87 -0.26
N PHE A 156 -12.97 -14.70 0.35
CA PHE A 156 -14.07 -13.76 0.54
C PHE A 156 -14.67 -13.36 -0.80
N MET A 157 -13.85 -12.94 -1.77
CA MET A 157 -14.33 -12.59 -3.11
C MET A 157 -15.00 -13.77 -3.81
N LYS A 158 -14.44 -14.99 -3.69
CA LYS A 158 -15.06 -16.20 -4.23
C LYS A 158 -16.41 -16.51 -3.60
N TYR A 159 -16.54 -16.33 -2.28
CA TYR A 159 -17.80 -16.54 -1.56
C TYR A 159 -18.90 -15.56 -1.99
N PHE A 160 -18.54 -14.29 -2.22
CA PHE A 160 -19.46 -13.25 -2.68
C PHE A 160 -19.57 -13.12 -4.21
N ASN A 161 -18.96 -14.02 -4.98
CA ASN A 161 -18.90 -13.98 -6.45
C ASN A 161 -18.37 -12.64 -7.01
N ILE A 162 -17.39 -12.03 -6.33
CA ILE A 162 -16.68 -10.84 -6.79
C ILE A 162 -15.60 -11.27 -7.78
N GLU A 163 -15.59 -10.65 -8.96
CA GLU A 163 -14.62 -10.97 -10.01
C GLU A 163 -13.19 -10.52 -9.63
N LEU A 164 -12.23 -11.40 -9.96
CA LEU A 164 -10.80 -11.13 -9.86
C LEU A 164 -10.31 -10.39 -11.11
N TYR A 165 -9.36 -9.48 -10.95
CA TYR A 165 -8.81 -8.74 -12.07
C TYR A 165 -7.73 -9.53 -12.81
N ASP A 166 -7.90 -9.63 -14.13
CA ASP A 166 -6.85 -10.09 -15.03
C ASP A 166 -6.04 -8.88 -15.52
N TRP A 167 -4.93 -8.60 -14.85
CA TRP A 167 -4.02 -7.50 -15.16
C TRP A 167 -3.18 -7.77 -16.43
N LYS A 168 -3.81 -8.23 -17.51
CA LYS A 168 -3.13 -8.57 -18.76
C LYS A 168 -3.44 -7.54 -19.85
N ILE A 169 -2.39 -7.06 -20.51
CA ILE A 169 -2.49 -6.31 -21.75
C ILE A 169 -2.54 -7.33 -22.89
N PRO A 170 -3.61 -7.37 -23.72
CA PRO A 170 -3.70 -8.32 -24.82
C PRO A 170 -2.63 -8.02 -25.87
N ASP A 171 -1.85 -9.05 -26.23
CA ASP A 171 -0.90 -8.96 -27.32
C ASP A 171 -1.57 -9.17 -28.68
N LYS A 172 -1.13 -8.39 -29.66
CA LYS A 172 -1.52 -8.60 -31.06
C LYS A 172 -0.79 -9.78 -31.70
N ILE A 173 0.34 -10.22 -31.13
CA ILE A 173 1.23 -11.25 -31.68
C ILE A 173 1.25 -12.44 -30.72
N LYS A 174 0.81 -13.61 -31.16
CA LYS A 174 0.88 -14.83 -30.35
C LYS A 174 2.33 -15.35 -30.35
N PRO A 175 2.99 -15.48 -29.18
CA PRO A 175 4.33 -16.05 -29.13
C PRO A 175 4.29 -17.53 -29.53
N ASN A 176 5.26 -17.95 -30.35
CA ASN A 176 5.44 -19.36 -30.69
C ASN A 176 5.81 -20.15 -29.43
N LYS A 177 5.01 -21.17 -29.10
CA LYS A 177 5.28 -22.07 -27.96
C LYS A 177 6.54 -22.90 -28.27
N LYS A 178 7.69 -22.48 -27.75
CA LYS A 178 8.88 -23.33 -27.69
C LYS A 178 8.83 -24.15 -26.41
N ASN A 179 8.87 -25.47 -26.54
CA ASN A 179 8.92 -26.38 -25.39
C ASN A 179 10.32 -26.31 -24.77
N ILE A 180 10.42 -25.71 -23.58
CA ILE A 180 11.67 -25.65 -22.81
C ILE A 180 11.68 -26.80 -21.78
N ILE A 181 12.90 -27.16 -21.35
CA ILE A 181 13.32 -28.37 -20.63
C ILE A 181 12.58 -28.64 -19.30
N PHE A 182 11.95 -27.64 -18.66
CA PHE A 182 11.24 -27.81 -17.39
C PHE A 182 9.76 -27.39 -17.48
N PRO A 183 8.83 -28.31 -17.73
CA PRO A 183 7.43 -27.98 -18.02
C PRO A 183 6.72 -27.25 -16.87
N THR A 184 7.06 -27.53 -15.61
CA THR A 184 6.43 -26.90 -14.43
C THR A 184 6.88 -25.45 -14.25
N ILE A 185 8.19 -25.19 -14.34
CA ILE A 185 8.77 -23.84 -14.23
C ILE A 185 8.36 -23.01 -15.44
N ASP A 186 8.40 -23.60 -16.63
CA ASP A 186 7.99 -22.94 -17.88
C ASP A 186 6.49 -22.59 -17.88
N LYS A 187 5.63 -23.43 -17.28
CA LYS A 187 4.21 -23.11 -17.06
C LYS A 187 4.02 -21.96 -16.07
N LEU A 188 4.82 -21.91 -15.00
CA LEU A 188 4.80 -20.80 -14.04
C LEU A 188 5.31 -19.51 -14.70
N CYS A 189 6.47 -19.54 -15.33
CA CYS A 189 7.05 -18.40 -16.05
C CYS A 189 6.11 -17.87 -17.12
N ARG A 190 5.43 -18.71 -17.91
CA ARG A 190 4.43 -18.23 -18.88
C ARG A 190 3.18 -17.62 -18.26
N LYS A 191 2.85 -17.98 -17.02
CA LYS A 191 1.73 -17.38 -16.27
C LYS A 191 2.10 -16.00 -15.73
N VAL A 192 3.38 -15.78 -15.45
CA VAL A 192 3.95 -14.54 -14.88
C VAL A 192 4.40 -13.57 -15.97
N PHE A 193 5.14 -14.08 -16.95
CA PHE A 193 5.72 -13.38 -18.08
C PHE A 193 4.89 -13.66 -19.34
N THR A 194 3.63 -13.24 -19.34
CA THR A 194 2.74 -13.42 -20.52
C THR A 194 3.24 -12.61 -21.71
N ASN A 195 3.62 -11.35 -21.47
CA ASN A 195 4.20 -10.44 -22.46
C ASN A 195 4.96 -9.30 -21.75
N SER A 196 5.83 -8.62 -22.50
CA SER A 196 6.62 -7.50 -21.98
C SER A 196 5.74 -6.34 -21.50
N SER A 197 4.64 -6.06 -22.19
CA SER A 197 3.70 -4.99 -21.81
C SER A 197 3.00 -5.28 -20.48
N THR A 198 2.48 -6.50 -20.26
CA THR A 198 1.90 -6.87 -18.96
C THR A 198 2.98 -6.88 -17.88
N LEU A 199 4.17 -7.40 -18.16
CA LEU A 199 5.26 -7.38 -17.18
C LEU A 199 5.58 -5.94 -16.74
N LEU A 200 5.72 -5.02 -17.69
CA LEU A 200 5.98 -3.61 -17.41
C LEU A 200 4.84 -2.97 -16.61
N LEU A 201 3.58 -3.30 -16.95
CA LEU A 201 2.41 -2.87 -16.18
C LEU A 201 2.46 -3.40 -14.74
N LEU A 202 2.74 -4.69 -14.53
CA LEU A 202 2.82 -5.30 -13.20
C LEU A 202 3.97 -4.72 -12.37
N ILE A 203 5.12 -4.45 -12.99
CA ILE A 203 6.25 -3.75 -12.33
C ILE A 203 5.82 -2.33 -11.95
N PHE A 204 5.21 -1.59 -12.86
CA PHE A 204 4.75 -0.23 -12.58
C PHE A 204 3.70 -0.19 -11.47
N LEU A 205 2.70 -1.09 -11.50
CA LEU A 205 1.69 -1.21 -10.46
C LEU A 205 2.33 -1.55 -9.12
N SER A 206 3.25 -2.51 -9.09
CA SER A 206 3.95 -2.89 -7.86
C SER A 206 4.75 -1.71 -7.31
N PHE A 207 5.48 -1.00 -8.16
CA PHE A 207 6.25 0.17 -7.76
C PHE A 207 5.36 1.27 -7.15
N ILE A 208 4.25 1.61 -7.81
CA ILE A 208 3.33 2.64 -7.32
C ILE A 208 2.66 2.20 -6.01
N THR A 209 2.19 0.96 -5.91
CA THR A 209 1.59 0.43 -4.67
C THR A 209 2.56 0.51 -3.50
N ASN A 210 3.80 0.05 -3.67
CA ASN A 210 4.80 0.09 -2.60
C ASN A 210 5.19 1.54 -2.24
N ILE A 211 5.24 2.47 -3.19
CA ILE A 211 5.46 3.90 -2.88
C ILE A 211 4.33 4.47 -2.04
N ILE A 212 3.08 4.14 -2.38
CA ILE A 212 1.91 4.61 -1.62
C ILE A 212 1.98 4.09 -0.19
N ASP A 213 2.27 2.80 -0.02
CA ASP A 213 2.42 2.18 1.29
C ASP A 213 3.56 2.83 2.09
N LEU A 214 4.74 2.97 1.48
CA LEU A 214 5.91 3.58 2.11
C LEU A 214 5.64 5.04 2.52
N ASN A 215 4.88 5.78 1.72
CA ASN A 215 4.50 7.16 2.04
C ASN A 215 3.59 7.27 3.28
N VAL A 216 2.86 6.22 3.67
CA VAL A 216 2.15 6.18 4.95
C VAL A 216 3.13 6.19 6.12
N PHE A 217 4.13 5.31 6.07
CA PHE A 217 5.13 5.18 7.14
C PHE A 217 6.04 6.41 7.25
N PHE A 218 6.55 6.92 6.13
CA PHE A 218 7.41 8.11 6.14
C PHE A 218 6.69 9.37 6.61
N LEU A 219 5.46 9.62 6.16
CA LEU A 219 4.73 10.82 6.58
C LEU A 219 4.39 10.77 8.08
N LYS A 220 4.04 9.59 8.58
CA LYS A 220 3.84 9.34 10.00
C LYS A 220 5.13 9.63 10.79
N ALA A 221 6.27 9.10 10.35
CA ALA A 221 7.56 9.26 11.03
C ALA A 221 8.04 10.71 11.03
N GLU A 222 7.95 11.40 9.90
CA GLU A 222 8.37 12.81 9.74
C GLU A 222 7.60 13.74 10.69
N ILE A 223 6.28 13.51 10.82
CA ILE A 223 5.41 14.33 11.69
C ILE A 223 5.44 13.82 13.14
N GLN A 224 5.98 12.63 13.40
CA GLN A 224 6.03 11.97 14.72
C GLN A 224 4.63 11.62 15.26
N LEU A 225 3.74 11.12 14.39
CA LEU A 225 2.40 10.68 14.77
C LEU A 225 2.40 9.22 15.23
N HIS A 226 1.59 8.90 16.25
CA HIS A 226 1.36 7.52 16.63
C HIS A 226 0.60 6.74 15.53
N HIS A 227 0.84 5.44 15.40
CA HIS A 227 0.19 4.60 14.37
C HIS A 227 -1.34 4.51 14.55
N VAL A 228 -1.83 4.68 15.78
CA VAL A 228 -3.28 4.74 16.09
C VAL A 228 -3.90 6.12 15.90
N ASN A 229 -3.12 7.13 15.50
CA ASN A 229 -3.64 8.48 15.34
C ASN A 229 -4.71 8.49 14.23
N LEU A 230 -5.87 9.09 14.54
CA LEU A 230 -7.01 9.15 13.63
C LEU A 230 -6.66 9.75 12.27
N ILE A 231 -5.74 10.71 12.19
CA ILE A 231 -5.30 11.32 10.93
C ILE A 231 -4.66 10.26 10.02
N VAL A 232 -3.80 9.41 10.58
CA VAL A 232 -3.12 8.35 9.84
C VAL A 232 -4.13 7.30 9.38
N ILE A 233 -5.01 6.85 10.28
CA ILE A 233 -6.04 5.84 9.96
C ILE A 233 -7.02 6.35 8.90
N ALA A 234 -7.57 7.55 9.09
CA ALA A 234 -8.55 8.13 8.17
C ALA A 234 -7.95 8.34 6.78
N ARG A 235 -6.69 8.78 6.71
CA ARG A 235 -5.95 8.92 5.46
C ARG A 235 -5.80 7.58 4.74
N THR A 236 -5.28 6.56 5.43
CA THR A 236 -5.06 5.23 4.84
C THR A 236 -6.38 4.62 4.35
N PHE A 237 -7.45 4.76 5.15
CA PHE A 237 -8.78 4.31 4.76
C PHE A 237 -9.32 5.05 3.53
N ALA A 238 -9.18 6.38 3.47
CA ALA A 238 -9.65 7.18 2.34
C ALA A 238 -8.93 6.79 1.04
N ILE A 239 -7.61 6.60 1.08
CA ILE A 239 -6.82 6.13 -0.07
C ILE A 239 -7.29 4.73 -0.50
N GLY A 240 -7.36 3.79 0.43
CA GLY A 240 -7.76 2.41 0.14
C GLY A 240 -9.18 2.29 -0.43
N PHE A 241 -10.14 3.04 0.13
CA PHE A 241 -11.53 3.03 -0.31
C PHE A 241 -11.69 3.52 -1.76
N ILE A 242 -10.88 4.49 -2.18
CA ILE A 242 -10.94 5.02 -3.54
C ILE A 242 -10.24 4.09 -4.51
N SER A 243 -9.12 3.49 -4.12
CA SER A 243 -8.43 2.48 -4.92
C SER A 243 -9.30 1.23 -5.16
N GLY A 244 -10.16 0.84 -4.21
CA GLY A 244 -11.01 -0.35 -4.33
C GLY A 244 -12.29 -0.18 -5.16
N LYS A 245 -12.58 1.04 -5.62
CA LYS A 245 -13.85 1.39 -6.31
C LYS A 245 -13.82 1.28 -7.84
N THR A 246 -12.75 0.72 -8.40
CA THR A 246 -12.62 0.40 -9.83
C THR A 246 -13.42 -0.83 -10.23
#